data_AF-A0A1G3ZR12-F1
#
_entry.id   AF-A0A1G3ZR12-F1
#
_cell.length_a   1.000
_cell.length_b   1.000
_cell.length_c   1.000
_cell.angle_alpha   90.00
_cell.angle_beta   90.00
_cell.angle_gamma   90.00
#
_symmetry.space_group_name_H-M   'P 1'
#
loop_
_entity.id
_entity.type
_entity.pdbx_description
1 polymer ?
#
loop_
_entity_poly.entity_id
_entity_poly.type
_entity_poly.pdbx_seq_one_letter_code
_entity_poly.pdbx_strand_id
1 'polypeptide(L)'
;MEDGDEADHWFRTISFKGKPVELVEKELVALHLPGLRFRRINRTGAKGKPVSAVYVEVTDWNAWHPTELSFHLMRLACKLDPPNPFAKLNIVQMRSFNIHVGSTVWWNALKRDGARVKVEAFLAEWRQRNQVYQQQSRRYWLYPE
;
A
#
# COMPACT_ATOMS: atom_id res chain seq x y z
N MET A 1 18.46 3.06 10.33
CA MET A 1 17.22 3.37 11.07
C MET A 1 17.66 4.49 11.99
N GLU A 2 17.38 5.74 11.63
CA GLU A 2 17.87 6.90 12.39
C GLU A 2 16.68 7.45 13.18
N ASP A 3 16.78 7.37 14.50
CA ASP A 3 15.82 7.86 15.47
C ASP A 3 15.80 9.40 15.49
N GLY A 4 14.66 9.99 15.13
CA GLY A 4 14.33 11.38 15.43
C GLY A 4 12.82 11.53 15.39
N ASP A 5 12.19 11.76 16.55
CA ASP A 5 10.75 12.05 16.70
C ASP A 5 9.81 11.17 15.84
N GLU A 6 10.13 9.88 15.74
CA GLU A 6 9.41 8.92 14.87
C GLU A 6 7.99 8.60 15.40
N ALA A 7 7.70 8.87 16.67
CA ALA A 7 6.59 8.29 17.43
C ALA A 7 5.17 8.65 16.96
N ASP A 8 4.94 9.79 16.32
CA ASP A 8 3.56 10.30 16.22
C ASP A 8 2.70 9.62 15.11
N HIS A 9 3.32 9.09 14.04
CA HIS A 9 2.59 8.62 12.86
C HIS A 9 3.18 7.35 12.21
N TRP A 10 3.48 6.33 13.02
CA TRP A 10 3.98 5.04 12.52
C TRP A 10 3.00 4.39 11.51
N PHE A 11 3.51 3.87 10.40
CA PHE A 11 2.76 3.34 9.24
C PHE A 11 1.74 4.28 8.56
N ARG A 12 1.63 5.55 8.97
CA ARG A 12 0.63 6.49 8.44
C ARG A 12 1.21 7.54 7.51
N THR A 13 2.46 7.39 7.10
CA THR A 13 3.13 8.37 6.23
C THR A 13 3.68 7.68 4.98
N ILE A 14 3.47 8.34 3.84
CA ILE A 14 3.91 7.88 2.53
C ILE A 14 4.82 8.95 1.94
N SER A 15 5.98 8.51 1.46
CA SER A 15 6.91 9.31 0.67
C SER A 15 7.51 8.43 -0.41
N PHE A 16 7.97 9.04 -1.51
CA PHE A 16 8.64 8.33 -2.59
C PHE A 16 9.97 9.00 -2.89
N LYS A 17 11.07 8.23 -2.76
CA LYS A 17 12.42 8.77 -2.92
C LYS A 17 12.59 9.40 -4.31
N GLY A 18 13.04 10.66 -4.34
CA GLY A 18 13.29 11.39 -5.58
C GLY A 18 12.05 11.93 -6.28
N LYS A 19 10.87 11.92 -5.63
CA LYS A 19 9.65 12.56 -6.15
C LYS A 19 9.17 13.68 -5.22
N PRO A 20 8.62 14.78 -5.77
CA PRO A 20 8.03 15.83 -4.96
C PRO A 20 6.77 15.31 -4.25
N VAL A 21 6.55 15.78 -3.03
CA VAL A 21 5.43 15.33 -2.19
C VAL A 21 4.08 15.68 -2.83
N GLU A 22 4.01 16.79 -3.57
CA GLU A 22 2.83 17.24 -4.31
C GLU A 22 2.40 16.23 -5.37
N LEU A 23 3.37 15.62 -6.06
CA LEU A 23 3.09 14.57 -7.04
C LEU A 23 2.55 13.33 -6.33
N VAL A 24 3.17 12.93 -5.22
CA VAL A 24 2.73 11.76 -4.45
C VAL A 24 1.31 11.96 -3.89
N GLU A 25 1.02 13.13 -3.32
CA GLU A 25 -0.31 13.49 -2.82
C GLU A 25 -1.35 13.45 -3.94
N LYS A 26 -1.05 14.09 -5.08
CA LYS A 26 -1.94 14.10 -6.24
C LYS A 26 -2.30 12.69 -6.72
N GLU A 27 -1.29 11.83 -6.83
CA GLU A 27 -1.48 10.44 -7.26
C GLU A 27 -2.30 9.62 -6.25
N LEU A 28 -2.09 9.83 -4.94
CA LEU A 28 -2.85 9.15 -3.89
C LEU A 28 -4.31 9.61 -3.84
N VAL A 29 -4.57 10.92 -3.93
CA VAL A 29 -5.93 11.49 -3.97
C VAL A 29 -6.69 10.96 -5.18
N ALA A 30 -6.03 10.83 -6.33
CA ALA A 30 -6.63 10.30 -7.55
C ALA A 30 -7.01 8.80 -7.49
N LEU A 31 -6.59 8.07 -6.45
CA LEU A 31 -7.02 6.69 -6.24
C LEU A 31 -8.47 6.59 -5.76
N HIS A 32 -9.02 7.65 -5.15
CA HIS A 32 -10.38 7.68 -4.61
C HIS A 32 -10.70 6.50 -3.67
N LEU A 33 -9.76 6.14 -2.80
CA LEU A 33 -9.92 5.00 -1.89
C LEU A 33 -10.98 5.27 -0.81
N PRO A 34 -12.00 4.41 -0.64
CA PRO A 34 -13.01 4.58 0.37
C PRO A 34 -12.43 4.63 1.79
N GLY A 35 -12.98 5.53 2.62
CA GLY A 35 -12.56 5.68 4.02
C GLY A 35 -11.16 6.26 4.23
N LEU A 36 -10.48 6.71 3.18
CA LEU A 36 -9.15 7.30 3.25
C LEU A 36 -9.13 8.74 2.76
N ARG A 37 -8.35 9.57 3.47
CA ARG A 37 -7.96 10.92 3.06
C ARG A 37 -6.45 11.04 3.11
N PHE A 38 -5.90 11.79 2.15
CA PHE A 38 -4.48 12.06 2.06
C PHE A 38 -4.23 13.54 2.29
N ARG A 39 -3.30 13.88 3.19
CA ARG A 39 -2.93 15.28 3.48
C ARG A 39 -1.42 15.42 3.58
N ARG A 40 -0.85 16.47 3.02
CA ARG A 40 0.56 16.82 3.27
C ARG A 40 0.81 17.16 4.74
N ILE A 41 1.93 16.68 5.24
CA ILE A 41 2.48 17.04 6.55
C ILE A 41 3.96 17.37 6.40
N ASN A 42 4.43 18.34 7.19
CA ASN A 42 5.84 18.62 7.35
C ASN A 42 6.30 17.98 8.65
N ARG A 43 7.35 17.15 8.58
CA ARG A 43 7.98 16.54 9.75
C ARG A 43 9.45 16.92 9.82
N THR A 44 10.02 16.86 11.00
CA THR A 44 11.47 16.90 11.18
C THR A 44 11.99 15.47 11.03
N GLY A 45 12.79 15.22 9.99
CA GLY A 45 13.43 13.92 9.81
C GLY A 45 14.60 13.72 10.78
N ALA A 46 15.16 12.52 10.79
CA ALA A 46 16.17 12.07 11.77
C ALA A 46 17.48 12.90 11.87
N LYS A 47 17.72 13.85 10.95
CA LYS A 47 18.86 14.78 10.97
C LYS A 47 18.46 16.24 11.19
N GLY A 48 17.29 16.50 11.77
CA GLY A 48 16.77 17.86 11.92
C GLY A 48 16.32 18.51 10.61
N LYS A 49 16.31 17.77 9.49
CA LYS A 49 15.92 18.28 8.18
C LYS A 49 14.41 18.22 8.01
N PRO A 50 13.74 19.26 7.50
CA PRO A 50 12.33 19.18 7.17
C PRO A 50 12.12 18.15 6.06
N VAL A 51 11.25 17.18 6.31
CA VAL A 51 10.81 16.15 5.38
C VAL A 51 9.31 16.30 5.21
N SER A 52 8.88 16.64 4.00
CA SER A 52 7.46 16.62 3.66
C SER A 52 7.03 15.21 3.24
N ALA A 53 5.91 14.76 3.79
CA ALA A 53 5.32 13.45 3.50
C ALA A 53 3.81 13.58 3.36
N VAL A 54 3.18 12.55 2.79
CA VAL A 54 1.72 12.46 2.74
C VAL A 54 1.24 11.60 3.91
N TYR A 55 0.40 12.16 4.76
CA TYR A 55 -0.27 11.44 5.84
C TYR A 55 -1.52 10.73 5.31
N VAL A 56 -1.70 9.48 5.71
CA VAL A 56 -2.88 8.67 5.44
C VAL A 56 -3.80 8.76 6.65
N GLU A 57 -4.92 9.43 6.46
CA GLU A 57 -5.98 9.58 7.45
C GLU A 57 -7.11 8.61 7.13
N VAL A 58 -7.50 7.79 8.12
CA VAL A 58 -8.72 6.96 8.02
C VAL A 58 -9.90 7.82 8.45
N THR A 59 -10.77 8.17 7.51
CA THR A 59 -11.95 8.99 7.76
C THR A 59 -13.21 8.17 8.01
N ASP A 60 -13.23 6.91 7.55
CA ASP A 60 -14.32 5.97 7.79
C ASP A 60 -13.77 4.54 7.90
N TRP A 61 -13.86 3.97 9.10
CA TRP A 61 -13.37 2.63 9.40
C TRP A 61 -14.22 1.51 8.80
N ASN A 62 -15.49 1.76 8.52
CA ASN A 62 -16.39 0.79 7.91
C ASN A 62 -16.23 0.74 6.38
N ALA A 63 -15.89 1.87 5.78
CA ALA A 63 -15.61 1.94 4.35
C ALA A 63 -14.17 1.50 3.99
N TRP A 64 -13.23 1.62 4.92
CA TRP A 64 -11.83 1.35 4.64
C TRP A 64 -11.52 -0.16 4.48
N HIS A 65 -10.81 -0.50 3.40
CA HIS A 65 -10.21 -1.81 3.20
C HIS A 65 -8.69 -1.75 3.44
N PRO A 66 -8.18 -2.22 4.60
CA PRO A 66 -6.79 -1.94 5.00
C PRO A 66 -5.70 -2.41 4.04
N THR A 67 -5.92 -3.54 3.37
CA THR A 67 -4.92 -4.12 2.47
C THR A 67 -4.94 -3.52 1.07
N GLU A 68 -6.03 -2.87 0.66
CA GLU A 68 -6.22 -2.28 -0.68
C GLU A 68 -5.13 -1.25 -1.01
N LEU A 69 -4.85 -0.36 -0.06
CA LEU A 69 -3.85 0.70 -0.22
C LEU A 69 -2.51 0.15 -0.72
N SER A 70 -2.02 -0.95 -0.13
CA SER A 70 -0.75 -1.58 -0.51
C SER A 70 -0.69 -1.99 -1.98
N PHE A 71 -1.79 -2.51 -2.55
CA PHE A 71 -1.84 -2.90 -3.98
C PHE A 71 -1.74 -1.66 -4.89
N HIS A 72 -2.44 -0.59 -4.52
CA HIS A 72 -2.33 0.67 -5.25
C HIS A 72 -0.95 1.30 -5.13
N LEU A 73 -0.31 1.23 -3.97
CA LEU A 73 1.07 1.73 -3.79
C LEU A 73 2.06 0.98 -4.66
N MET A 74 1.92 -0.34 -4.79
CA MET A 74 2.77 -1.14 -5.70
C MET A 74 2.56 -0.73 -7.16
N ARG A 75 1.31 -0.52 -7.60
CA ARG A 75 1.02 0.01 -8.95
C ARG A 75 1.59 1.42 -9.15
N LEU A 76 1.45 2.29 -8.15
CA LEU A 76 1.99 3.66 -8.18
C LEU A 76 3.52 3.65 -8.22
N ALA A 77 4.19 2.74 -7.53
CA ALA A 77 5.64 2.58 -7.62
C ALA A 77 6.08 2.29 -9.07
N CYS A 78 5.35 1.43 -9.79
CA CYS A 78 5.61 1.20 -11.22
C CYS A 78 5.41 2.44 -12.10
N LYS A 79 4.48 3.32 -11.73
CA LYS A 79 4.22 4.58 -12.46
C LYS A 79 5.30 5.63 -12.17
N LEU A 80 5.74 5.72 -10.93
CA LEU A 80 6.67 6.75 -10.46
C LEU A 80 8.13 6.42 -10.75
N ASP A 81 8.52 5.15 -10.82
CA ASP A 81 9.90 4.72 -11.05
C ASP A 81 10.07 3.88 -12.32
N PRO A 82 10.01 4.50 -13.52
CA PRO A 82 10.31 3.81 -14.77
C PRO A 82 11.83 3.60 -14.95
N PRO A 83 12.27 2.46 -15.52
CA PRO A 83 11.47 1.30 -15.91
C PRO A 83 11.07 0.44 -14.69
N ASN A 84 9.92 -0.26 -14.80
CA ASN A 84 9.24 -1.03 -13.74
C ASN A 84 10.20 -1.57 -12.65
N PRO A 85 10.09 -1.09 -11.39
CA PRO A 85 11.03 -1.46 -10.34
C PRO A 85 10.96 -2.96 -10.01
N PHE A 86 9.79 -3.59 -10.12
CA PHE A 86 9.62 -5.02 -9.84
C PHE A 86 10.26 -5.92 -10.91
N ALA A 87 10.50 -5.41 -12.12
CA ALA A 87 11.19 -6.16 -13.16
C ALA A 87 12.69 -6.33 -12.90
N LYS A 88 13.29 -5.44 -12.09
CA LYS A 88 14.71 -5.43 -11.75
C LYS A 88 15.06 -6.27 -10.51
N LEU A 89 14.05 -6.71 -9.77
CA LEU A 89 14.24 -7.43 -8.51
C LEU A 89 14.73 -8.86 -8.74
N ASN A 90 15.63 -9.32 -7.86
CA ASN A 90 16.18 -10.68 -7.91
C ASN A 90 15.23 -11.70 -7.27
N ILE A 91 15.58 -12.99 -7.38
CA ILE A 91 14.76 -14.09 -6.89
C ILE A 91 14.56 -14.08 -5.36
N VAL A 92 15.53 -13.56 -4.61
CA VAL A 92 15.44 -13.46 -3.15
C VAL A 92 14.44 -12.37 -2.76
N GLN A 93 14.50 -11.21 -3.40
CA GLN A 93 13.56 -10.10 -3.19
C GLN A 93 12.14 -10.49 -3.60
N MET A 94 11.98 -11.20 -4.72
CA MET A 94 10.71 -11.79 -5.13
C MET A 94 10.16 -12.75 -4.06
N ARG A 95 11.01 -13.64 -3.53
CA ARG A 95 10.60 -14.58 -2.49
C ARG A 95 10.10 -13.84 -1.25
N SER A 96 10.87 -12.86 -0.76
CA SER A 96 10.47 -12.05 0.41
C SER A 96 9.15 -11.32 0.17
N PHE A 97 8.95 -10.74 -1.02
CA PHE A 97 7.69 -10.12 -1.40
C PHE A 97 6.53 -11.12 -1.33
N ASN A 98 6.70 -12.32 -1.89
CA ASN A 98 5.65 -13.34 -1.91
C ASN A 98 5.36 -13.93 -0.52
N ILE A 99 6.32 -13.92 0.40
CA ILE A 99 6.06 -14.29 1.81
C ILE A 99 5.08 -13.31 2.46
N HIS A 100 5.21 -12.01 2.17
CA HIS A 100 4.34 -10.99 2.75
C HIS A 100 2.99 -10.89 2.05
N VAL A 101 2.96 -10.97 0.71
CA VAL A 101 1.71 -10.81 -0.05
C VAL A 101 0.93 -12.13 -0.20
N GLY A 102 1.63 -13.27 -0.17
CA GLY A 102 1.02 -14.59 -0.33
C GLY A 102 0.52 -14.91 -1.75
N SER A 103 0.93 -14.14 -2.77
CA SER A 103 0.42 -14.30 -4.15
C SER A 103 1.51 -14.15 -5.21
N THR A 104 1.94 -15.29 -5.77
CA THR A 104 2.82 -15.33 -6.94
C THR A 104 2.13 -14.79 -8.19
N VAL A 105 0.80 -14.91 -8.28
CA VAL A 105 -0.01 -14.38 -9.39
C VAL A 105 0.08 -12.86 -9.42
N TRP A 106 -0.04 -12.21 -8.25
CA TRP A 106 0.09 -10.75 -8.13
C TRP A 106 1.49 -10.28 -8.51
N TRP A 107 2.52 -10.95 -8.03
CA TRP A 107 3.91 -10.66 -8.42
C TRP A 107 4.10 -10.70 -9.94
N ASN A 108 3.64 -11.77 -10.59
CA ASN A 108 3.78 -11.95 -12.03
C ASN A 108 3.05 -10.85 -12.81
N ALA A 109 1.85 -10.46 -12.37
CA ALA A 109 1.09 -9.37 -12.98
C ALA A 109 1.79 -8.02 -12.80
N LEU A 110 2.31 -7.70 -11.61
CA LEU A 110 3.09 -6.49 -11.38
C LEU A 110 4.34 -6.43 -12.27
N LYS A 111 5.07 -7.54 -12.38
CA LYS A 111 6.28 -7.61 -13.20
C LYS A 111 5.98 -7.41 -14.69
N ARG A 112 4.90 -8.03 -15.20
CA ARG A 112 4.49 -7.98 -16.61
C ARG A 112 3.84 -6.65 -16.98
N ASP A 113 2.89 -6.19 -16.19
CA ASP A 113 1.98 -5.08 -16.57
C ASP A 113 2.42 -3.74 -15.95
N GLY A 114 3.19 -3.78 -14.86
CA GLY A 114 3.71 -2.60 -14.18
C GLY A 114 2.59 -1.64 -13.78
N ALA A 115 2.69 -0.38 -14.23
CA ALA A 115 1.70 0.66 -13.93
C ALA A 115 0.30 0.36 -14.52
N ARG A 116 0.19 -0.56 -15.48
CA ARG A 116 -1.06 -0.96 -16.13
C ARG A 116 -1.75 -2.14 -15.46
N VAL A 117 -1.22 -2.66 -14.35
CA VAL A 117 -1.82 -3.78 -13.65
C VAL A 117 -3.23 -3.44 -13.15
N LYS A 118 -4.17 -4.38 -13.33
CA LYS A 118 -5.57 -4.23 -12.94
C LYS A 118 -5.75 -4.59 -11.45
N VAL A 119 -5.43 -3.65 -10.56
CA VAL A 119 -5.56 -3.82 -9.09
C VAL A 119 -6.97 -4.31 -8.70
N GLU A 120 -8.03 -3.72 -9.25
CA GLU A 120 -9.42 -4.05 -8.91
C GLU A 120 -9.77 -5.52 -9.09
N ALA A 121 -9.21 -6.17 -10.12
CA ALA A 121 -9.48 -7.58 -10.38
C ALA A 121 -8.92 -8.46 -9.24
N PHE A 122 -7.74 -8.13 -8.72
CA PHE A 122 -7.12 -8.84 -7.60
C PHE A 122 -7.89 -8.58 -6.30
N LEU A 123 -8.32 -7.35 -6.06
CA LEU A 123 -9.11 -7.01 -4.88
C LEU A 123 -10.48 -7.70 -4.91
N ALA A 124 -11.13 -7.77 -6.07
CA ALA A 124 -12.39 -8.48 -6.23
C ALA A 124 -12.24 -9.98 -5.93
N GLU A 125 -11.22 -10.63 -6.50
CA GLU A 125 -10.93 -12.04 -6.22
C GLU A 125 -10.59 -12.26 -4.74
N TRP A 126 -9.77 -11.39 -4.15
CA TRP A 126 -9.44 -11.46 -2.73
C TRP A 126 -10.70 -11.34 -1.87
N ARG A 127 -11.58 -10.36 -2.15
CA ARG A 127 -12.85 -10.21 -1.43
C ARG A 127 -13.70 -11.49 -1.47
N GLN A 128 -13.79 -12.14 -2.63
CA GLN A 128 -14.52 -13.41 -2.75
C GLN A 128 -13.89 -14.51 -1.87
N ARG A 129 -12.56 -14.66 -1.91
CA ARG A 129 -11.85 -15.64 -1.07
C ARG A 129 -12.01 -15.33 0.43
N ASN A 130 -11.99 -14.06 0.82
CA ASN A 130 -12.22 -13.64 2.20
C ASN A 130 -13.62 -14.00 2.69
N GLN A 131 -14.65 -13.83 1.86
CA GLN A 131 -16.02 -14.22 2.22
C GLN A 131 -16.13 -15.74 2.48
N VAL A 132 -15.54 -16.55 1.60
CA VAL A 132 -15.49 -18.01 1.79
C VAL A 132 -14.74 -18.36 3.08
N TYR A 133 -13.59 -17.74 3.32
CA TYR A 133 -12.80 -17.97 4.54
C TYR A 133 -13.56 -17.56 5.81
N GLN A 134 -14.24 -16.41 5.79
CA GLN A 134 -15.08 -15.95 6.89
C GLN A 134 -16.14 -17.00 7.22
N GLN A 135 -16.88 -17.50 6.23
CA GLN A 135 -17.88 -18.56 6.41
C GLN A 135 -17.28 -19.84 6.99
N GLN A 136 -16.13 -20.30 6.47
CA GLN A 136 -15.44 -21.49 6.95
C GLN A 136 -14.92 -21.33 8.39
N SER A 137 -14.54 -20.12 8.78
CA SER A 137 -14.02 -19.80 10.10
C SER A 137 -15.10 -19.70 11.17
N ARG A 138 -16.36 -19.47 10.80
CA ARG A 138 -17.50 -19.29 11.73
C ARG A 138 -17.62 -20.37 12.79
N ARG A 139 -17.34 -21.63 12.43
CA ARG A 139 -17.37 -22.77 13.36
C ARG A 139 -16.35 -22.68 14.51
N TYR A 140 -15.38 -21.78 14.41
CA TYR A 140 -14.34 -21.57 15.40
C TYR A 140 -14.50 -20.23 16.15
N TRP A 141 -15.59 -19.49 15.93
CA TRP A 141 -15.78 -18.20 16.57
C TRP A 141 -16.21 -18.37 18.02
N LEU A 142 -15.51 -17.66 18.90
CA LEU A 142 -15.81 -17.59 20.33
C LEU A 142 -16.67 -16.37 20.69
N TYR A 143 -16.74 -15.39 19.78
CA TYR A 143 -17.52 -14.18 19.93
C TYR A 143 -18.56 -14.10 18.81
N PRO A 144 -19.79 -13.65 19.11
CA PRO A 144 -20.81 -13.45 18.09
C PRO A 144 -20.42 -12.37 17.10
N GLU A 145 -21.06 -12.42 15.94
CA GLU A 145 -20.94 -11.44 14.85
C GLU A 145 -21.64 -10.11 15.18
#